data_AF-A0A2G6NAQ1-F1
#
_entry.id   AF-A0A2G6NAQ1-F1
#
_cell.length_a   1.000
_cell.length_b   1.000
_cell.length_c   1.000
_cell.angle_alpha   90.00
_cell.angle_beta   90.00
_cell.angle_gamma   90.00
#
_symmetry.space_group_name_H-M   'P 1'
#
loop_
_entity.id
_entity.type
_entity.pdbx_description
1 polymer ?
#
loop_
_entity_poly.entity_id
_entity_poly.type
_entity_poly.pdbx_seq_one_letter_code
_entity_poly.pdbx_strand_id
1 'polypeptide(L)'
;MKGWRIWKAVFCLFFLGIICTTAGLVNKSAAARVSHELQRSLLKHQDSRPAASQLRRLQRYNYLINYFCSFAYFQKGRTVNADFLRALIIAESNVRPRAISSKGARGLTQILYSTGRQAARELVATHYRFRYVNIHRLSHLRKEDLDDPAINLLLASYLIAKYNIQFNGKLDLVVAAWNAGGKSIKNNTPPHYPETLDLIGKVNSHFLYFIRRNSGKG
;
A
#
# COMPACT_ATOMS: atom_id res chain seq x y z
N MET A 1 -25.94 5.06 -27.14
CA MET A 1 -25.46 3.90 -26.35
C MET A 1 -24.06 3.45 -26.81
N LYS A 2 -22.99 4.14 -26.40
CA LYS A 2 -21.58 3.78 -26.72
C LYS A 2 -20.64 4.04 -25.52
N GLY A 3 -21.13 3.82 -24.29
CA GLY A 3 -20.38 4.11 -23.04
C GLY A 3 -19.92 2.88 -22.24
N TRP A 4 -20.32 1.67 -22.62
CA TRP A 4 -20.15 0.48 -21.76
C TRP A 4 -18.77 -0.22 -21.94
N ARG A 5 -18.05 0.01 -23.04
CA ARG A 5 -16.85 -0.81 -23.37
C ARG A 5 -15.52 -0.36 -22.75
N ILE A 6 -15.46 0.82 -22.11
CA ILE A 6 -14.21 1.37 -21.56
C ILE A 6 -13.97 0.92 -20.09
N TRP A 7 -15.01 0.53 -19.35
CA TRP A 7 -14.89 0.21 -17.92
C TRP A 7 -14.31 -1.17 -17.60
N LYS A 8 -14.26 -2.10 -18.57
CA LYS A 8 -13.52 -3.36 -18.38
C LYS A 8 -12.01 -3.14 -18.26
N ALA A 9 -11.47 -2.03 -18.79
CA ALA A 9 -10.05 -1.71 -18.69
C ALA A 9 -9.63 -1.15 -17.32
N VAL A 10 -10.56 -0.61 -16.52
CA VAL A 10 -10.27 -0.18 -15.13
C VAL A 10 -10.26 -1.36 -14.15
N PHE A 11 -10.79 -2.51 -14.57
CA PHE A 11 -10.61 -3.79 -13.88
C PHE A 11 -9.20 -4.38 -14.07
N CYS A 12 -8.41 -3.83 -15.00
CA CYS A 12 -7.13 -4.38 -15.48
C CYS A 12 -5.87 -3.76 -14.85
N LEU A 13 -5.96 -3.00 -13.76
CA LEU A 13 -4.74 -2.58 -13.03
C LEU A 13 -4.07 -3.73 -12.24
N PHE A 14 -4.67 -4.92 -12.21
CA PHE A 14 -4.16 -6.09 -11.46
C PHE A 14 -4.01 -7.38 -12.28
N PHE A 15 -4.35 -7.40 -13.58
CA PHE A 15 -4.48 -8.66 -14.36
C PHE A 15 -3.86 -8.61 -15.77
N LEU A 16 -2.62 -8.15 -15.91
CA LEU A 16 -1.89 -8.19 -17.19
C LEU A 16 -0.71 -9.18 -17.23
N GLY A 17 -0.84 -10.33 -16.59
CA GLY A 17 0.13 -11.40 -16.82
C GLY A 17 -0.19 -12.69 -16.12
N ILE A 18 -0.91 -13.58 -16.80
CA ILE A 18 -0.64 -15.03 -16.92
C ILE A 18 -1.41 -15.49 -18.17
N ILE A 19 -0.76 -15.45 -19.33
CA ILE A 19 -0.96 -16.42 -20.41
C ILE A 19 0.44 -16.75 -20.94
N CYS A 20 0.72 -18.06 -21.04
CA CYS A 20 1.94 -18.69 -21.56
C CYS A 20 3.22 -18.60 -20.71
N THR A 21 3.52 -19.69 -20.01
CA THR A 21 4.69 -20.55 -20.33
C THR A 21 4.49 -21.96 -19.75
N THR A 22 4.80 -22.94 -20.58
CA THR A 22 4.85 -24.38 -20.30
C THR A 22 5.98 -24.75 -19.34
N ALA A 23 5.82 -25.91 -18.68
CA ALA A 23 6.76 -26.63 -17.83
C ALA A 23 6.90 -26.17 -16.36
N GLY A 24 6.17 -26.89 -15.49
CA GLY A 24 6.32 -26.85 -14.03
C GLY A 24 5.05 -27.38 -13.36
N LEU A 25 5.06 -28.65 -12.94
CA LEU A 25 4.01 -29.26 -12.11
C LEU A 25 4.05 -28.68 -10.68
N VAL A 26 3.88 -27.37 -10.54
CA VAL A 26 3.70 -26.69 -9.25
C VAL A 26 2.23 -26.34 -9.10
N ASN A 27 1.56 -27.12 -8.25
CA ASN A 27 0.28 -26.91 -7.58
C ASN A 27 -0.69 -25.85 -8.16
N LYS A 28 -1.22 -26.10 -9.38
CA LYS A 28 -2.22 -25.23 -10.03
C LYS A 28 -3.47 -24.96 -9.17
N SER A 29 -3.82 -25.86 -8.25
CA SER A 29 -5.00 -25.76 -7.38
C SER A 29 -4.87 -24.69 -6.30
N ALA A 30 -3.70 -24.54 -5.68
CA ALA A 30 -3.46 -23.54 -4.63
C ALA A 30 -3.49 -22.11 -5.19
N ALA A 31 -2.80 -21.87 -6.31
CA ALA A 31 -2.82 -20.58 -7.00
C ALA A 31 -4.23 -20.20 -7.50
N ALA A 32 -4.98 -21.18 -8.03
CA ALA A 32 -6.38 -20.97 -8.41
C ALA A 32 -7.26 -20.59 -7.20
N ARG A 33 -7.00 -21.18 -6.03
CA ARG A 33 -7.73 -20.85 -4.80
C ARG A 33 -7.43 -19.43 -4.29
N VAL A 34 -6.16 -18.97 -4.32
CA VAL A 34 -5.83 -17.56 -4.01
C VAL A 34 -6.57 -16.64 -4.95
N SER A 35 -6.52 -16.94 -6.25
CA SER A 35 -7.19 -16.13 -7.27
C SER A 35 -8.69 -15.99 -6.97
N HIS A 36 -9.36 -17.08 -6.59
CA HIS A 36 -10.78 -17.06 -6.25
C HIS A 36 -11.09 -16.32 -4.93
N GLU A 37 -10.29 -16.48 -3.88
CA GLU A 37 -10.48 -15.76 -2.61
C GLU A 37 -10.18 -14.26 -2.75
N LEU A 38 -9.13 -13.91 -3.49
CA LEU A 38 -8.81 -12.55 -3.84
C LEU A 38 -9.94 -11.92 -4.67
N GLN A 39 -10.45 -12.63 -5.68
CA GLN A 39 -11.59 -12.17 -6.48
C GLN A 39 -12.82 -11.92 -5.62
N ARG A 40 -13.13 -12.80 -4.66
CA ARG A 40 -14.22 -12.59 -3.70
C ARG A 40 -14.00 -11.33 -2.86
N SER A 41 -12.79 -11.09 -2.38
CA SER A 41 -12.46 -9.86 -1.64
C SER A 41 -12.62 -8.60 -2.50
N LEU A 42 -12.15 -8.64 -3.75
CA LEU A 42 -12.30 -7.53 -4.70
C LEU A 42 -13.78 -7.22 -4.95
N LEU A 43 -14.61 -8.23 -5.17
CA LEU A 43 -16.06 -8.08 -5.35
C LEU A 43 -16.75 -7.54 -4.10
N LYS A 44 -16.39 -8.05 -2.91
CA LYS A 44 -16.92 -7.60 -1.62
C LYS A 44 -16.74 -6.09 -1.41
N HIS A 45 -15.62 -5.53 -1.87
CA HIS A 45 -15.28 -4.12 -1.68
C HIS A 45 -15.50 -3.24 -2.90
N GLN A 46 -15.96 -3.76 -4.04
CA GLN A 46 -15.96 -3.05 -5.34
C GLN A 46 -16.67 -1.69 -5.31
N ASP A 47 -17.73 -1.58 -4.50
CA ASP A 47 -18.57 -0.38 -4.35
C ASP A 47 -18.27 0.41 -3.06
N SER A 48 -17.34 -0.09 -2.24
CA SER A 48 -16.89 0.58 -1.03
C SER A 48 -16.25 1.93 -1.36
N ARG A 49 -16.49 2.92 -0.50
CA ARG A 49 -15.92 4.27 -0.64
C ARG A 49 -15.45 4.75 0.72
N PRO A 50 -14.39 5.57 0.78
CA PRO A 50 -14.03 6.24 2.02
C PRO A 50 -15.21 7.06 2.56
N ALA A 51 -15.51 6.88 3.84
CA ALA A 51 -16.49 7.68 4.55
C ALA A 51 -16.07 9.17 4.57
N ALA A 52 -17.04 10.08 4.55
CA ALA A 52 -16.76 11.52 4.58
C ALA A 52 -15.91 11.95 5.79
N SER A 53 -16.08 11.28 6.95
CA SER A 53 -15.26 11.51 8.14
C SER A 53 -13.80 11.09 7.95
N GLN A 54 -13.54 9.98 7.25
CA GLN A 54 -12.18 9.55 6.90
C GLN A 54 -11.53 10.57 5.96
N LEU A 55 -12.24 11.03 4.93
CA LEU A 55 -11.76 12.05 4.00
C LEU A 55 -11.42 13.37 4.70
N ARG A 56 -12.28 13.84 5.62
CA ARG A 56 -12.00 15.05 6.44
C ARG A 56 -10.76 14.88 7.31
N ARG A 57 -10.57 13.72 7.96
CA ARG A 57 -9.35 13.44 8.73
C ARG A 57 -8.11 13.43 7.84
N LEU A 58 -8.22 12.83 6.65
CA LEU A 58 -7.11 12.67 5.71
C LEU A 58 -6.57 14.01 5.20
N GLN A 59 -7.43 15.03 5.05
CA GLN A 59 -7.03 16.38 4.64
C GLN A 59 -5.89 16.95 5.49
N ARG A 60 -5.88 16.66 6.80
CA ARG A 60 -4.85 17.12 7.74
C ARG A 60 -3.45 16.62 7.42
N TYR A 61 -3.33 15.52 6.67
CA TYR A 61 -2.05 14.87 6.35
C TYR A 61 -1.68 14.99 4.88
N ASN A 62 -2.49 15.65 4.04
CA ASN A 62 -2.21 15.77 2.61
C ASN A 62 -0.86 16.40 2.31
N TYR A 63 -0.43 17.38 3.10
CA TYR A 63 0.87 18.03 2.91
C TYR A 63 2.04 17.05 3.16
N LEU A 64 1.95 16.20 4.18
CA LEU A 64 2.96 15.16 4.46
C LEU A 64 2.92 14.07 3.39
N ILE A 65 1.73 13.59 3.01
CA ILE A 65 1.55 12.58 1.96
C ILE A 65 2.17 13.07 0.66
N ASN A 66 1.82 14.27 0.20
CA ASN A 66 2.35 14.83 -1.04
C ASN A 66 3.86 15.05 -0.96
N TYR A 67 4.36 15.54 0.18
CA TYR A 67 5.80 15.75 0.39
C TYR A 67 6.58 14.44 0.32
N PHE A 68 6.22 13.41 1.10
CA PHE A 68 6.98 12.16 1.10
C PHE A 68 6.79 11.33 -0.17
N CYS A 69 5.62 11.40 -0.80
CA CYS A 69 5.40 10.75 -2.09
C CYS A 69 6.14 11.42 -3.25
N SER A 70 6.64 12.66 -3.13
CA SER A 70 7.40 13.31 -4.21
C SER A 70 8.84 12.81 -4.34
N PHE A 71 9.34 12.02 -3.39
CA PHE A 71 10.71 11.51 -3.41
C PHE A 71 10.83 10.27 -4.31
N ALA A 72 11.92 10.22 -5.07
CA ALA A 72 12.34 9.06 -5.85
C ALA A 72 13.35 8.23 -5.04
N TYR A 73 12.86 7.38 -4.13
CA TYR A 73 13.70 6.69 -3.14
C TYR A 73 14.72 5.71 -3.72
N PHE A 74 14.40 5.04 -4.83
CA PHE A 74 15.23 3.96 -5.39
C PHE A 74 15.60 4.17 -6.86
N GLN A 75 14.73 4.81 -7.64
CA GLN A 75 14.93 4.99 -9.07
C GLN A 75 14.48 6.40 -9.47
N LYS A 76 15.39 7.17 -10.09
CA LYS A 76 15.11 8.52 -10.59
C LYS A 76 13.87 8.48 -11.49
N GLY A 77 12.95 9.44 -11.29
CA GLY A 77 11.70 9.53 -12.04
C GLY A 77 10.60 8.57 -11.58
N ARG A 78 10.84 7.67 -10.62
CA ARG A 78 9.83 6.77 -10.05
C ARG A 78 9.50 7.17 -8.61
N THR A 79 8.31 7.75 -8.42
CA THR A 79 7.79 8.19 -7.13
C THR A 79 6.61 7.32 -6.68
N VAL A 80 6.18 7.47 -5.43
CA VAL A 80 5.01 6.76 -4.90
C VAL A 80 3.75 7.51 -5.32
N ASN A 81 2.74 6.78 -5.79
CA ASN A 81 1.42 7.38 -6.04
C ASN A 81 0.77 7.79 -4.69
N ALA A 82 0.56 9.09 -4.50
CA ALA A 82 -0.02 9.64 -3.28
C ALA A 82 -1.43 9.11 -2.99
N ASP A 83 -2.23 8.83 -4.01
CA ASP A 83 -3.58 8.28 -3.85
C ASP A 83 -3.56 6.83 -3.39
N PHE A 84 -2.53 6.06 -3.76
CA PHE A 84 -2.32 4.72 -3.22
C PHE A 84 -2.00 4.77 -1.73
N LEU A 85 -1.12 5.68 -1.30
CA LEU A 85 -0.83 5.88 0.13
C LEU A 85 -2.09 6.35 0.89
N ARG A 86 -2.90 7.25 0.32
CA ARG A 86 -4.20 7.65 0.90
C ARG A 86 -5.14 6.45 1.11
N ALA A 87 -5.27 5.60 0.10
CA ALA A 87 -6.09 4.39 0.17
C ALA A 87 -5.61 3.45 1.28
N LEU A 88 -4.29 3.24 1.38
CA LEU A 88 -3.68 2.42 2.43
C LEU A 88 -3.96 2.98 3.83
N ILE A 89 -3.76 4.28 4.05
CA ILE A 89 -4.01 4.92 5.37
C ILE A 89 -5.46 4.72 5.82
N ILE A 90 -6.42 4.85 4.90
CA ILE A 90 -7.84 4.66 5.21
C ILE A 90 -8.10 3.20 5.60
N ALA A 91 -7.60 2.26 4.80
CA ALA A 91 -7.83 0.83 5.00
C ALA A 91 -7.19 0.31 6.30
N GLU A 92 -6.00 0.80 6.66
CA GLU A 92 -5.24 0.33 7.82
C GLU A 92 -5.72 0.91 9.16
N SER A 93 -5.93 2.23 9.22
CA SER A 93 -6.14 2.90 10.51
C SER A 93 -7.44 3.71 10.61
N ASN A 94 -8.24 3.76 9.53
CA ASN A 94 -9.30 4.74 9.38
C ASN A 94 -8.79 6.18 9.56
N VAL A 95 -7.53 6.46 9.19
CA VAL A 95 -6.86 7.75 9.40
C VAL A 95 -6.70 8.14 10.88
N ARG A 96 -6.43 7.17 11.75
CA ARG A 96 -6.16 7.39 13.18
C ARG A 96 -4.64 7.31 13.44
N PRO A 97 -3.95 8.42 13.77
CA PRO A 97 -2.50 8.44 13.88
C PRO A 97 -1.95 7.71 15.11
N ARG A 98 -2.79 7.39 16.09
CA ARG A 98 -2.43 6.63 17.29
C ARG A 98 -3.08 5.25 17.34
N ALA A 99 -3.47 4.71 16.17
CA ALA A 99 -4.03 3.36 16.09
C ALA A 99 -2.94 2.33 16.41
N ILE A 100 -3.30 1.33 17.22
CA ILE A 100 -2.42 0.23 17.61
C ILE A 100 -3.18 -1.08 17.35
N SER A 101 -2.61 -1.99 16.55
CA SER A 101 -3.20 -3.32 16.35
C SER A 101 -2.88 -4.27 17.51
N SER A 102 -3.56 -5.41 17.58
CA SER A 102 -3.22 -6.50 18.52
C SER A 102 -1.80 -7.02 18.34
N LYS A 103 -1.24 -6.94 17.12
CA LYS A 103 0.15 -7.31 16.80
C LYS A 103 1.15 -6.18 17.11
N GLY A 104 0.68 -5.05 17.65
CA GLY A 104 1.52 -3.89 17.99
C GLY A 104 1.92 -3.03 16.78
N ALA A 105 1.21 -3.14 15.65
CA ALA A 105 1.41 -2.28 14.50
C ALA A 105 0.82 -0.88 14.78
N ARG A 106 1.53 0.18 14.39
CA ARG A 106 1.26 1.55 14.87
C ARG A 106 1.04 2.58 13.78
N GLY A 107 0.24 3.57 14.11
CA GLY A 107 0.07 4.80 13.34
C GLY A 107 -0.85 4.68 12.13
N LEU A 108 -0.78 5.70 11.26
CA LEU A 108 -1.65 5.89 10.11
C LEU A 108 -1.66 4.69 9.14
N THR A 109 -0.53 4.02 8.99
CA THR A 109 -0.37 2.89 8.07
C THR A 109 -0.09 1.56 8.77
N GLN A 110 -0.24 1.49 10.11
CA GLN A 110 -0.06 0.26 10.89
C GLN A 110 1.30 -0.41 10.63
N ILE A 111 2.40 0.32 10.86
CA ILE A 111 3.76 -0.22 10.72
C ILE A 111 4.15 -0.99 11.98
N LEU A 112 4.68 -2.22 11.83
CA LEU A 112 5.35 -2.92 12.92
C LEU A 112 6.70 -2.27 13.23
N TYR A 113 7.06 -2.17 14.51
CA TYR A 113 8.31 -1.55 14.94
C TYR A 113 9.56 -2.15 14.31
N SER A 114 9.63 -3.49 14.16
CA SER A 114 10.74 -4.16 13.50
C SER A 114 10.91 -3.69 12.05
N THR A 115 9.81 -3.59 11.30
CA THR A 115 9.77 -3.11 9.92
C THR A 115 10.15 -1.64 9.84
N GLY A 116 9.56 -0.79 10.69
CA GLY A 116 9.86 0.64 10.73
C GLY A 116 11.32 0.92 11.07
N ARG A 117 11.89 0.18 12.02
CA ARG A 117 13.30 0.31 12.40
C ARG A 117 14.25 -0.10 11.27
N GLN A 118 13.93 -1.15 10.52
CA GLN A 118 14.72 -1.52 9.35
C GLN A 118 14.68 -0.41 8.28
N ALA A 119 13.48 0.07 7.93
CA ALA A 119 13.31 1.15 6.97
C ALA A 119 14.03 2.44 7.40
N ALA A 120 13.96 2.79 8.69
CA ALA A 120 14.65 3.96 9.24
C ALA A 120 16.18 3.85 9.08
N ARG A 121 16.77 2.69 9.36
CA ARG A 121 18.21 2.46 9.17
C ARG A 121 18.62 2.62 7.71
N GLU A 122 17.84 2.06 6.79
CA GLU A 122 18.10 2.18 5.36
C GLU A 122 17.99 3.64 4.90
N LEU A 123 16.96 4.37 5.34
CA LEU A 123 16.81 5.80 5.04
C LEU A 123 17.96 6.64 5.59
N VAL A 124 18.38 6.41 6.84
CA VAL A 124 19.50 7.14 7.46
C VAL A 124 20.80 6.94 6.66
N ALA A 125 21.04 5.72 6.15
CA ALA A 125 22.21 5.39 5.35
C ALA A 125 22.25 6.12 3.99
N THR A 126 21.11 6.63 3.50
CA THR A 126 21.07 7.42 2.26
C THR A 126 21.56 8.86 2.44
N HIS A 127 21.71 9.32 3.68
CA HIS A 127 22.02 10.71 4.03
C HIS A 127 21.03 11.77 3.53
N TYR A 128 19.85 11.38 3.02
CA TYR A 128 18.78 12.32 2.68
C TYR A 128 18.22 13.00 3.94
N ARG A 129 17.91 14.30 3.81
CA ARG A 129 17.22 15.07 4.84
C ARG A 129 15.77 15.31 4.44
N PHE A 130 14.88 15.08 5.39
CA PHE A 130 13.44 15.28 5.21
C PHE A 130 12.96 16.43 6.09
N ARG A 131 12.28 17.41 5.49
CA ARG A 131 11.83 18.66 6.15
C ARG A 131 11.07 18.43 7.45
N TYR A 132 10.23 17.41 7.49
CA TYR A 132 9.31 17.14 8.60
C TYR A 132 9.81 16.05 9.58
N VAL A 133 11.02 15.50 9.38
CA VAL A 133 11.54 14.43 10.23
C VAL A 133 12.96 14.76 10.70
N ASN A 134 13.14 14.80 12.01
CA ASN A 134 14.45 14.95 12.62
C ASN A 134 15.29 13.67 12.43
N ILE A 135 16.50 13.81 11.88
CA ILE A 135 17.37 12.67 11.56
C ILE A 135 17.83 11.89 12.79
N HIS A 136 18.04 12.55 13.94
CA HIS A 136 18.40 11.87 15.20
C HIS A 136 17.24 11.02 15.72
N ARG A 137 16.01 11.51 15.59
CA ARG A 137 14.81 10.76 15.96
C ARG A 137 14.58 9.57 15.03
N LEU A 138 14.90 9.73 13.74
CA LEU A 138 14.84 8.62 12.77
C LEU A 138 15.94 7.58 13.04
N SER A 139 17.16 7.99 13.38
CA SER A 139 18.27 7.06 13.68
C SER A 139 18.12 6.31 15.00
N HIS A 140 17.40 6.88 15.97
CA HIS A 140 17.08 6.27 17.27
C HIS A 140 15.58 6.00 17.42
N LEU A 141 14.97 5.48 16.34
CA LEU A 141 13.52 5.24 16.30
C LEU A 141 13.04 4.36 17.46
N ARG A 142 12.05 4.83 18.22
CA ARG A 142 11.33 4.05 19.24
C ARG A 142 9.97 3.59 18.69
N LYS A 143 9.30 2.70 19.42
CA LYS A 143 7.99 2.16 19.00
C LYS A 143 6.94 3.27 18.88
N GLU A 144 6.91 4.18 19.85
CA GLU A 144 5.95 5.27 19.99
C GLU A 144 6.18 6.36 18.93
N ASP A 145 7.39 6.45 18.36
CA ASP A 145 7.67 7.37 17.27
C ASP A 145 6.90 7.00 15.98
N LEU A 146 6.37 5.78 15.87
CA LEU A 146 5.46 5.41 14.79
C LEU A 146 4.06 6.02 14.92
N ASP A 147 3.70 6.59 16.07
CA ASP A 147 2.44 7.31 16.26
C ASP A 147 2.53 8.75 15.70
N ASP A 148 3.76 9.22 15.39
CA ASP A 148 4.02 10.49 14.72
C ASP A 148 3.70 10.40 13.23
N PRO A 149 2.76 11.21 12.70
CA PRO A 149 2.37 11.15 11.29
C PRO A 149 3.52 11.37 10.31
N ALA A 150 4.50 12.23 10.62
CA ALA A 150 5.58 12.52 9.69
C ALA A 150 6.54 11.33 9.58
N ILE A 151 6.91 10.72 10.71
CA ILE A 151 7.73 9.51 10.73
C ILE A 151 6.98 8.34 10.08
N ASN A 152 5.72 8.12 10.46
CA ASN A 152 4.91 7.02 9.93
C ASN A 152 4.77 7.10 8.40
N LEU A 153 4.47 8.29 7.87
CA LEU A 153 4.28 8.50 6.43
C LEU A 153 5.59 8.47 5.64
N LEU A 154 6.71 8.94 6.20
CA LEU A 154 8.03 8.79 5.58
C LEU A 154 8.42 7.31 5.45
N LEU A 155 8.26 6.54 6.53
CA LEU A 155 8.56 5.12 6.51
C LEU A 155 7.62 4.39 5.55
N ALA A 156 6.35 4.78 5.50
CA ALA A 156 5.38 4.19 4.60
C ALA A 156 5.68 4.45 3.12
N SER A 157 5.98 5.68 2.73
CA SER A 157 6.34 5.99 1.34
C SER A 157 7.60 5.24 0.92
N TYR A 158 8.61 5.17 1.78
CA TYR A 158 9.83 4.41 1.53
C TYR A 158 9.55 2.91 1.33
N LEU A 159 8.79 2.28 2.24
CA LEU A 159 8.44 0.87 2.17
C LEU A 159 7.57 0.55 0.94
N ILE A 160 6.60 1.41 0.59
CA ILE A 160 5.82 1.26 -0.64
C ILE A 160 6.74 1.32 -1.85
N ALA A 161 7.67 2.28 -1.92
CA ALA A 161 8.61 2.36 -3.03
C ALA A 161 9.49 1.10 -3.14
N LYS A 162 9.96 0.59 -1.99
CA LYS A 162 10.77 -0.64 -1.91
C LYS A 162 10.01 -1.85 -2.44
N TYR A 163 8.78 -2.07 -1.97
CA TYR A 163 7.95 -3.18 -2.42
C TYR A 163 7.51 -3.01 -3.88
N ASN A 164 7.26 -1.78 -4.32
CA ASN A 164 6.89 -1.50 -5.71
C ASN A 164 8.01 -1.90 -6.68
N ILE A 165 9.28 -1.66 -6.33
CA ILE A 165 10.44 -2.18 -7.07
C ILE A 165 10.51 -3.70 -6.95
N GLN A 166 10.45 -4.23 -5.73
CA GLN A 166 10.58 -5.67 -5.47
C GLN A 166 9.56 -6.52 -6.24
N PHE A 167 8.34 -6.03 -6.41
CA PHE A 167 7.24 -6.74 -7.06
C PHE A 167 6.86 -6.15 -8.43
N ASN A 168 7.77 -5.38 -9.02
CA ASN A 168 7.65 -4.87 -10.39
C ASN A 168 6.31 -4.19 -10.70
N GLY A 169 5.81 -3.35 -9.79
CA GLY A 169 4.56 -2.62 -9.99
C GLY A 169 3.27 -3.34 -9.57
N LYS A 170 3.33 -4.61 -9.13
CA LYS A 170 2.14 -5.40 -8.78
C LYS A 170 1.59 -4.98 -7.42
N LEU A 171 0.59 -4.10 -7.43
CA LEU A 171 0.08 -3.44 -6.22
C LEU A 171 -0.52 -4.41 -5.21
N ASP A 172 -1.07 -5.55 -5.64
CA ASP A 172 -1.61 -6.61 -4.78
C ASP A 172 -0.48 -7.24 -3.96
N LEU A 173 0.67 -7.47 -4.59
CA LEU A 173 1.87 -7.96 -3.92
C LEU A 173 2.49 -6.90 -3.02
N VAL A 174 2.40 -5.62 -3.38
CA VAL A 174 2.82 -4.50 -2.50
C VAL A 174 1.99 -4.49 -1.22
N VAL A 175 0.65 -4.55 -1.33
CA VAL A 175 -0.25 -4.61 -0.17
C VAL A 175 -0.07 -5.91 0.62
N ALA A 176 0.14 -7.03 -0.06
CA ALA A 176 0.40 -8.30 0.59
C ALA A 176 1.72 -8.29 1.39
N ALA A 177 2.79 -7.77 0.81
CA ALA A 177 4.07 -7.62 1.48
C ALA A 177 4.02 -6.61 2.63
N TRP A 178 3.19 -5.57 2.49
CA TRP A 178 2.90 -4.62 3.55
C TRP A 178 2.28 -5.29 4.78
N ASN A 179 1.23 -6.08 4.59
CA ASN A 179 0.48 -6.71 5.67
C ASN A 179 1.13 -7.97 6.25
N ALA A 180 1.69 -8.82 5.39
CA ALA A 180 2.20 -10.15 5.75
C ALA A 180 3.74 -10.27 5.67
N GLY A 181 4.43 -9.18 5.30
CA GLY A 181 5.88 -9.16 5.09
C GLY A 181 6.29 -9.74 3.73
N GLY A 182 7.30 -9.16 3.08
CA GLY A 182 7.72 -9.57 1.74
C GLY A 182 8.16 -11.04 1.58
N LYS A 183 8.58 -11.70 2.65
CA LYS A 183 8.95 -13.14 2.63
C LYS A 183 7.75 -14.08 2.50
N SER A 184 6.54 -13.59 2.77
CA SER A 184 5.29 -14.34 2.64
C SER A 184 4.86 -14.52 1.18
N ILE A 185 5.34 -13.66 0.27
CA ILE A 185 5.05 -13.74 -1.16
C ILE A 185 5.80 -14.93 -1.75
N LYS A 186 5.08 -15.84 -2.40
CA LYS A 186 5.64 -17.03 -3.06
C LYS A 186 5.18 -17.05 -4.50
N ASN A 187 6.10 -17.30 -5.44
CA ASN A 187 5.81 -17.43 -6.87
C ASN A 187 4.92 -16.29 -7.38
N ASN A 188 5.24 -15.04 -6.99
CA ASN A 188 4.49 -13.86 -7.37
C ASN A 188 2.98 -13.93 -7.01
N THR A 189 2.65 -14.57 -5.88
CA THR A 189 1.29 -14.76 -5.39
C THR A 189 1.20 -14.31 -3.91
N PRO A 190 0.15 -13.56 -3.51
CA PRO A 190 -0.10 -13.24 -2.11
C PRO A 190 -0.24 -14.48 -1.22
N PRO A 191 0.05 -14.41 0.09
CA PRO A 191 -0.26 -15.49 1.00
C PRO A 191 -1.78 -15.67 1.14
N HIS A 192 -2.21 -16.89 1.46
CA HIS A 192 -3.62 -17.23 1.67
C HIS A 192 -4.06 -16.83 3.09
N TYR A 193 -3.88 -15.56 3.43
CA TYR A 193 -4.32 -15.01 4.72
C TYR A 193 -5.57 -14.18 4.47
N PRO A 194 -6.73 -14.53 5.07
CA PRO A 194 -7.98 -13.80 4.85
C PRO A 194 -7.85 -12.29 5.13
N GLU A 195 -7.10 -11.92 6.17
CA GLU A 195 -6.78 -10.52 6.51
C GLU A 195 -6.06 -9.81 5.36
N THR A 196 -5.03 -10.44 4.79
CA THR A 196 -4.24 -9.89 3.69
C THR A 196 -5.08 -9.71 2.42
N LEU A 197 -5.87 -10.72 2.05
CA LEU A 197 -6.73 -10.66 0.88
C LEU A 197 -7.84 -9.62 1.04
N ASP A 198 -8.44 -9.49 2.23
CA ASP A 198 -9.42 -8.45 2.54
C ASP A 198 -8.82 -7.04 2.47
N LEU A 199 -7.57 -6.87 2.95
CA LEU A 199 -6.86 -5.59 2.84
C LEU A 199 -6.60 -5.20 1.38
N ILE A 200 -6.19 -6.15 0.51
CA ILE A 200 -6.02 -5.88 -0.93
C ILE A 200 -7.32 -5.35 -1.54
N GLY A 201 -8.46 -5.98 -1.23
CA GLY A 201 -9.78 -5.55 -1.69
C GLY A 201 -10.13 -4.13 -1.24
N LYS A 202 -9.93 -3.81 0.05
CA LYS A 202 -10.17 -2.47 0.62
C LYS A 202 -9.31 -1.39 -0.03
N VAL A 203 -8.00 -1.64 -0.12
CA VAL A 203 -7.04 -0.68 -0.69
C VAL A 203 -7.36 -0.45 -2.17
N ASN A 204 -7.63 -1.51 -2.93
CA ASN A 204 -8.02 -1.39 -4.34
C ASN A 204 -9.25 -0.49 -4.52
N SER A 205 -10.30 -0.74 -3.75
CA SER A 205 -11.54 0.03 -3.81
C SER A 205 -11.33 1.52 -3.50
N HIS A 206 -10.62 1.82 -2.41
CA HIS A 206 -10.32 3.20 -2.04
C HIS A 206 -9.38 3.89 -3.03
N PHE A 207 -8.43 3.16 -3.62
CA PHE A 207 -7.53 3.70 -4.63
C PHE A 207 -8.29 4.06 -5.91
N LEU A 208 -9.17 3.17 -6.38
CA LEU A 208 -10.06 3.45 -7.52
C LEU A 208 -10.96 4.66 -7.28
N TYR A 209 -11.45 4.86 -6.05
CA TYR A 209 -12.19 6.06 -5.67
C TYR A 209 -11.37 7.34 -5.91
N PHE A 210 -10.10 7.39 -5.48
CA PHE A 210 -9.26 8.57 -5.66
C PHE A 210 -8.90 8.81 -7.13
N ILE A 211 -8.56 7.76 -7.89
CA ILE A 211 -8.26 7.87 -9.33
C ILE A 211 -9.45 8.46 -10.08
N ARG A 212 -10.66 7.92 -9.88
CA ARG A 212 -11.87 8.42 -10.55
C ARG A 212 -12.18 9.88 -10.19
N ARG A 213 -11.98 10.26 -8.93
CA ARG A 213 -12.19 11.64 -8.47
C ARG A 213 -11.25 12.63 -9.16
N ASN A 214 -10.02 12.22 -9.45
CA ASN A 214 -9.04 13.09 -10.11
C ASN A 214 -9.26 13.14 -11.64
N SER A 215 -9.70 12.04 -12.26
CA SER A 215 -10.04 12.03 -13.69
C SER A 215 -11.28 12.85 -14.05
N GLY A 216 -12.22 13.03 -13.13
CA GLY A 216 -13.43 13.85 -13.34
C GLY A 216 -13.25 15.35 -13.11
N LYS A 217 -12.01 15.82 -12.88
CA LYS A 217 -11.66 17.24 -12.71
C LYS A 217 -10.93 17.84 -13.92
N GLY A 218 -10.75 17.05 -14.98
CA GLY A 218 -10.15 17.47 -16.25
C GLY A 218 -11.20 17.84 -17.28
#